data_AF-A0A9D1X3P0-F1
#
_entry.id   AF-A0A9D1X3P0-F1
#
_cell.length_a   1.000
_cell.length_b   1.000
_cell.length_c   1.000
_cell.angle_alpha   90.00
_cell.angle_beta   90.00
_cell.angle_gamma   90.00
#
_symmetry.space_group_name_H-M   'P 1'
#
loop_
_entity.id
_entity.type
_entity.pdbx_description
1 polymer ?
#
loop_
_entity_poly.entity_id
_entity_poly.type
_entity_poly.pdbx_seq_one_letter_code
_entity_poly.pdbx_strand_id
1 'polypeptide(L)'
;MIKRVWAAGLALALTAAMMSGCGNSKQNDTAQEKTTEAQEETTAATVDYSQGLNDDGTIKGGDGGYVTLCDYSSIEIPQDEISVEDSELEAQVESLMENFQTEKQVKDRAIEDGDVVNIDYVGTIGGEEFDGGSAEGADLTIGSQSFVDDFEEQLIGHKPGEQVKVEVT
;
A
#
# COMPACT_ATOMS: atom_id res chain seq x y z
N MET A 1 25.29 -43.96 8.23
CA MET A 1 24.20 -44.32 7.30
C MET A 1 23.16 -43.19 7.37
N ILE A 2 22.50 -42.71 6.32
CA ILE A 2 22.66 -42.82 4.85
C ILE A 2 22.28 -41.43 4.27
N LYS A 3 22.95 -40.97 3.21
CA LYS A 3 22.60 -39.69 2.54
C LYS A 3 21.43 -39.89 1.58
N ARG A 4 20.52 -38.92 1.47
CA ARG A 4 19.58 -38.80 0.33
C ARG A 4 19.50 -37.35 -0.14
N VAL A 5 20.21 -37.06 -1.23
CA VAL A 5 20.01 -35.86 -2.06
C VAL A 5 19.10 -36.27 -3.22
N TRP A 6 18.12 -35.44 -3.56
CA TRP A 6 17.49 -35.37 -4.89
C TRP A 6 17.04 -33.94 -5.13
N ALA A 7 17.12 -33.49 -6.39
CA ALA A 7 16.76 -32.13 -6.79
C ALA A 7 16.05 -32.13 -8.14
N ALA A 8 14.88 -31.51 -8.18
CA ALA A 8 14.16 -30.99 -9.35
C ALA A 8 13.06 -30.04 -8.79
N GLY A 9 12.72 -28.91 -9.40
CA GLY A 9 13.18 -28.36 -10.68
C GLY A 9 12.03 -28.24 -11.66
N LEU A 10 11.19 -27.22 -11.49
CA LEU A 10 10.09 -26.91 -12.41
C LEU A 10 9.92 -25.39 -12.52
N ALA A 11 10.30 -24.85 -13.67
CA ALA A 11 9.95 -23.50 -14.08
C ALA A 11 8.66 -23.53 -14.90
N LEU A 12 7.83 -22.50 -14.77
CA LEU A 12 6.65 -22.31 -15.63
C LEU A 12 6.53 -20.81 -15.93
N ALA A 13 6.43 -20.46 -17.20
CA ALA A 13 6.47 -19.09 -17.69
C ALA A 13 5.35 -18.84 -18.73
N LEU A 14 5.03 -17.57 -18.93
CA LEU A 14 4.34 -17.01 -20.11
C LEU A 14 2.90 -17.50 -20.41
N THR A 15 1.91 -16.74 -19.94
CA THR A 15 0.78 -16.28 -20.77
C THR A 15 0.55 -14.80 -20.41
N ALA A 16 0.78 -13.78 -21.27
CA ALA A 16 0.43 -13.54 -22.68
C ALA A 16 -0.95 -12.87 -22.88
N ALA A 17 -0.94 -11.54 -22.68
CA ALA A 17 -1.74 -10.48 -23.33
C ALA A 17 -3.23 -10.70 -23.70
N MET A 18 -4.08 -9.78 -23.22
CA MET A 18 -5.21 -9.25 -23.99
C MET A 18 -5.38 -7.73 -23.80
N MET A 19 -4.92 -6.95 -24.77
CA MET A 19 -5.40 -5.59 -25.03
C MET A 19 -6.33 -5.63 -26.26
N SER A 20 -7.60 -5.26 -26.11
CA SER A 20 -8.48 -4.75 -27.17
C SER A 20 -9.84 -4.36 -26.59
N GLY A 21 -10.14 -3.07 -26.52
CA GLY A 21 -11.32 -2.55 -25.82
C GLY A 21 -11.85 -1.21 -26.35
N CYS A 22 -11.74 -0.95 -27.66
CA CYS A 22 -12.20 0.32 -28.24
C CYS A 22 -13.72 0.35 -28.46
N GLY A 23 -14.46 0.99 -27.55
CA GLY A 23 -15.85 1.39 -27.74
C GLY A 23 -15.94 2.89 -28.08
N ASN A 24 -16.66 3.25 -29.14
CA ASN A 24 -16.70 4.62 -29.68
C ASN A 24 -18.08 5.27 -29.57
N SER A 25 -18.16 6.44 -28.91
CA SER A 25 -19.01 7.55 -29.37
C SER A 25 -18.80 8.88 -28.62
N LYS A 26 -18.34 9.90 -29.35
CA LYS A 26 -18.73 11.34 -29.28
C LYS A 26 -18.91 12.03 -27.90
N GLN A 27 -18.05 13.01 -27.63
CA GLN A 27 -18.49 14.32 -27.08
C GLN A 27 -17.60 15.46 -27.63
N ASN A 28 -18.11 16.69 -27.66
CA ASN A 28 -17.40 17.88 -28.16
C ASN A 28 -17.93 19.16 -27.47
N ASP A 29 -17.04 20.15 -27.27
CA ASP A 29 -17.24 21.51 -26.72
C ASP A 29 -17.74 21.63 -25.25
N THR A 30 -17.18 22.44 -24.32
CA THR A 30 -16.76 23.88 -24.28
C THR A 30 -17.93 24.79 -23.81
N ALA A 31 -17.85 25.67 -22.78
CA ALA A 31 -16.83 25.98 -21.75
C ALA A 31 -17.38 26.90 -20.62
N GLN A 32 -16.56 27.12 -19.55
CA GLN A 32 -16.53 28.29 -18.61
C GLN A 32 -17.79 28.64 -17.77
N GLU A 33 -17.75 29.38 -16.63
CA GLU A 33 -16.72 30.07 -15.81
C GLU A 33 -17.20 30.14 -14.32
N LYS A 34 -16.48 30.55 -13.26
CA LYS A 34 -15.12 31.11 -13.01
C LYS A 34 -14.51 30.36 -11.78
N THR A 35 -13.70 30.81 -10.80
CA THR A 35 -13.17 32.09 -10.24
C THR A 35 -11.80 31.74 -9.61
N THR A 36 -10.64 32.35 -9.94
CA THR A 36 -10.07 33.65 -9.46
C THR A 36 -9.95 33.70 -7.92
N GLU A 37 -8.79 33.89 -7.29
CA GLU A 37 -7.69 34.85 -7.55
C GLU A 37 -6.24 34.29 -7.40
N ALA A 38 -5.29 34.92 -8.12
CA ALA A 38 -3.85 35.16 -7.86
C ALA A 38 -2.87 34.06 -7.35
N GLN A 39 -1.56 34.08 -7.65
CA GLN A 39 -0.77 34.70 -8.75
C GLN A 39 0.69 34.19 -8.63
N GLU A 40 1.26 33.56 -9.66
CA GLU A 40 2.72 33.48 -9.82
C GLU A 40 3.12 33.27 -11.29
N GLU A 41 4.26 33.82 -11.72
CA GLU A 41 4.74 33.71 -13.10
C GLU A 41 5.59 32.44 -13.31
N THR A 42 5.04 31.44 -13.99
CA THR A 42 5.84 30.37 -14.59
C THR A 42 5.77 30.47 -16.11
N THR A 43 6.88 30.86 -16.74
CA THR A 43 6.99 30.90 -18.20
C THR A 43 7.10 29.47 -18.74
N ALA A 44 5.96 28.82 -18.94
CA ALA A 44 5.86 27.51 -19.57
C ALA A 44 6.40 27.57 -21.01
N ALA A 45 7.69 27.29 -21.17
CA ALA A 45 8.33 27.18 -22.47
C ALA A 45 7.64 26.06 -23.27
N THR A 46 7.03 26.41 -24.40
CA THR A 46 6.42 25.42 -25.30
C THR A 46 7.52 24.59 -25.94
N VAL A 47 7.83 23.43 -25.33
CA VAL A 47 8.83 22.47 -25.83
C VAL A 47 8.32 21.86 -27.12
N ASP A 48 8.73 22.43 -28.25
CA ASP A 48 8.48 21.85 -29.57
C ASP A 48 9.47 20.70 -29.82
N TYR A 49 9.00 19.47 -29.57
CA TYR A 49 9.73 18.23 -29.83
C TYR A 49 10.13 18.02 -31.31
N SER A 50 9.61 18.84 -32.23
CA SER A 50 9.98 18.85 -33.66
C SER A 50 11.27 19.65 -33.94
N GLN A 51 11.76 20.43 -32.96
CA GLN A 51 12.97 21.25 -33.12
C GLN A 51 14.21 20.37 -33.24
N GLY A 52 14.70 20.23 -34.47
CA GLY A 52 15.80 19.32 -34.81
C GLY A 52 15.37 18.09 -35.61
N LEU A 53 14.09 17.93 -35.96
CA LEU A 53 13.60 16.87 -36.87
C LEU A 53 13.25 17.44 -38.25
N ASN A 54 13.57 16.69 -39.30
CA ASN A 54 13.12 16.88 -40.68
C ASN A 54 11.68 16.38 -40.85
N ASP A 55 11.04 16.79 -41.94
CA ASP A 55 9.65 16.43 -42.29
C ASP A 55 9.46 14.91 -42.53
N ASP A 56 10.55 14.15 -42.72
CA ASP A 56 10.58 12.69 -42.82
C ASP A 56 10.86 11.97 -41.49
N GLY A 57 11.00 12.71 -40.38
CA GLY A 57 11.32 12.18 -39.06
C GLY A 57 12.81 11.91 -38.80
N THR A 58 13.72 12.29 -39.69
CA THR A 58 15.18 12.19 -39.47
C THR A 58 15.74 13.40 -38.73
N ILE A 59 16.88 13.27 -38.03
CA ILE A 59 17.50 14.39 -37.31
C ILE A 59 18.15 15.39 -38.30
N LYS A 60 17.79 16.67 -38.21
CA LYS A 60 18.36 17.79 -38.97
C LYS A 60 19.87 17.86 -38.76
N GLY A 61 20.63 17.59 -39.82
CA GLY A 61 22.09 17.65 -39.82
C GLY A 61 22.80 16.31 -39.50
N GLY A 62 22.07 15.21 -39.26
CA GLY A 62 22.67 13.88 -39.14
C GLY A 62 22.89 13.22 -40.50
N ASP A 63 24.11 12.77 -40.79
CA ASP A 63 24.52 12.09 -42.03
C ASP A 63 24.07 10.62 -42.13
N GLY A 64 22.98 10.26 -41.44
CA GLY A 64 22.40 8.91 -41.40
C GLY A 64 23.18 7.88 -40.59
N GLY A 65 24.44 8.16 -40.22
CA GLY A 65 25.25 7.33 -39.32
C GLY A 65 25.43 7.90 -37.91
N TYR A 66 25.48 9.23 -37.77
CA TYR A 66 25.80 9.92 -36.51
C TYR A 66 24.92 11.15 -36.29
N VAL A 67 24.84 11.60 -35.03
CA VAL A 67 24.18 12.83 -34.61
C VAL A 67 25.13 13.59 -33.69
N THR A 68 25.36 14.87 -33.98
CA THR A 68 26.08 15.77 -33.07
C THR A 68 25.12 16.22 -31.96
N LEU A 69 25.42 15.85 -30.71
CA LEU A 69 24.66 16.32 -29.55
C LEU A 69 24.93 17.82 -29.31
N CYS A 70 23.92 18.51 -28.77
CA CYS A 70 24.11 19.84 -28.20
C CYS A 70 24.93 19.78 -26.88
N ASP A 71 25.42 20.93 -26.42
CA ASP A 71 26.12 21.00 -25.13
C ASP A 71 25.14 20.84 -23.96
N TYR A 72 25.00 19.61 -23.49
CA TYR A 72 24.19 19.26 -22.33
C TYR A 72 24.74 19.82 -21.00
N SER A 73 26.00 20.27 -20.97
CA SER A 73 26.63 20.90 -19.78
C SER A 73 25.96 22.22 -19.38
N SER A 74 25.24 22.83 -20.33
CA SER A 74 24.52 24.10 -20.16
C SER A 74 23.03 23.91 -19.79
N ILE A 75 22.58 22.67 -19.51
CA ILE A 75 21.20 22.38 -19.08
C ILE A 75 21.16 22.35 -17.55
N GLU A 76 20.62 23.41 -16.95
CA GLU A 76 20.37 23.46 -15.50
C GLU A 76 19.23 22.50 -15.15
N ILE A 77 19.54 21.45 -14.39
CA ILE A 77 18.55 20.59 -13.74
C ILE A 77 18.28 21.21 -12.36
N PRO A 78 17.03 21.58 -12.01
CA PRO A 78 16.71 22.02 -10.67
C PRO A 78 16.99 20.88 -9.69
N GLN A 79 17.77 21.16 -8.65
CA GLN A 79 17.98 20.21 -7.57
C GLN A 79 16.84 20.35 -6.58
N ASP A 80 15.94 19.37 -6.54
CA ASP A 80 14.92 19.27 -5.50
C ASP A 80 15.59 19.07 -4.13
N GLU A 81 15.44 20.03 -3.22
CA GLU A 81 15.90 19.89 -1.84
C GLU A 81 14.93 18.98 -1.07
N ILE A 82 15.24 17.68 -1.05
CA ILE A 82 14.53 16.70 -0.22
C ILE A 82 14.94 16.94 1.25
N SER A 83 14.16 17.76 1.96
CA SER A 83 14.10 17.70 3.42
C SER A 83 13.51 16.37 3.85
N VAL A 84 13.96 15.86 5.00
CA VAL A 84 13.30 14.78 5.74
C VAL A 84 13.00 15.35 7.10
N GLU A 85 11.73 15.46 7.45
CA GLU A 85 11.34 16.07 8.72
C GLU A 85 11.51 15.06 9.86
N ASP A 86 11.88 15.53 11.06
CA ASP A 86 12.13 14.65 12.22
C ASP A 86 10.92 13.73 12.51
N SER A 87 9.69 14.18 12.26
CA SER A 87 8.47 13.39 12.40
C SER A 87 8.34 12.22 11.41
N GLU A 88 8.90 12.34 10.21
CA GLU A 88 8.93 11.22 9.24
C GLU A 88 9.96 10.18 9.69
N LEU A 89 11.07 10.63 10.26
CA LEU A 89 12.10 9.77 10.83
C LEU A 89 11.60 9.04 12.09
N GLU A 90 10.89 9.74 12.99
CA GLU A 90 10.24 9.14 14.17
C GLU A 90 9.20 8.10 13.76
N ALA A 91 8.28 8.41 12.84
CA ALA A 91 7.29 7.45 12.33
C ALA A 91 7.94 6.23 11.64
N GLN A 92 9.04 6.44 10.90
CA GLN A 92 9.78 5.35 10.28
C GLN A 92 10.51 4.48 11.32
N VAL A 93 10.99 5.05 12.42
CA VAL A 93 11.59 4.32 13.55
C VAL A 93 10.54 3.54 14.33
N GLU A 94 9.41 4.15 14.65
CA GLU A 94 8.29 3.51 15.37
C GLU A 94 7.76 2.30 14.58
N SER A 95 7.49 2.47 13.29
CA SER A 95 7.09 1.37 12.41
C SER A 95 8.14 0.25 12.32
N LEU A 96 9.44 0.57 12.39
CA LEU A 96 10.49 -0.45 12.48
C LEU A 96 10.46 -1.18 13.83
N MET A 97 10.21 -0.49 14.93
CA MET A 97 10.13 -1.08 16.27
C MET A 97 8.92 -2.00 16.42
N GLU A 98 7.78 -1.65 15.83
CA GLU A 98 6.60 -2.52 15.71
C GLU A 98 6.90 -3.78 14.87
N ASN A 99 7.49 -3.61 13.67
CA ASN A 99 7.77 -4.73 12.77
C ASN A 99 8.81 -5.73 13.30
N PHE A 100 9.68 -5.31 14.22
CA PHE A 100 10.70 -6.16 14.84
C PHE A 100 10.47 -6.44 16.34
N GLN A 101 9.26 -6.20 16.84
CA GLN A 101 8.92 -6.54 18.22
C GLN A 101 8.95 -8.05 18.48
N THR A 102 9.05 -8.44 19.75
CA THR A 102 9.00 -9.85 20.17
C THR A 102 7.95 -9.99 21.25
N GLU A 103 6.86 -10.69 20.90
CA GLU A 103 5.79 -11.01 21.82
C GLU A 103 6.29 -11.81 23.03
N LYS A 104 5.73 -11.49 24.20
CA LYS A 104 5.98 -12.21 25.45
C LYS A 104 4.66 -12.58 26.09
N GLN A 105 4.28 -13.86 26.00
CA GLN A 105 3.04 -14.37 26.56
C GLN A 105 2.92 -14.08 28.06
N VAL A 106 1.90 -13.31 28.44
CA VAL A 106 1.55 -12.97 29.83
C VAL A 106 0.55 -13.99 30.37
N LYS A 107 0.74 -14.45 31.62
CA LYS A 107 -0.18 -15.39 32.31
C LYS A 107 -0.45 -15.07 33.78
N ASP A 108 0.33 -14.16 34.36
CA ASP A 108 0.34 -13.92 35.81
C ASP A 108 -0.61 -12.79 36.25
N ARG A 109 -1.17 -12.03 35.30
CA ARG A 109 -2.22 -11.02 35.50
C ARG A 109 -3.46 -11.34 34.65
N ALA A 110 -4.53 -10.58 34.89
CA ALA A 110 -5.71 -10.58 34.02
C ALA A 110 -5.46 -9.76 32.75
N ILE A 111 -6.34 -9.92 31.76
CA ILE A 111 -6.36 -9.14 30.52
C ILE A 111 -6.66 -7.67 30.85
N GLU A 112 -5.88 -6.76 30.26
CA GLU A 112 -6.01 -5.30 30.37
C GLU A 112 -6.08 -4.67 28.96
N ASP A 113 -6.43 -3.38 28.90
CA ASP A 113 -6.49 -2.63 27.64
C ASP A 113 -5.11 -2.59 26.93
N GLY A 114 -5.11 -2.75 25.60
CA GLY A 114 -3.89 -2.86 24.79
C GLY A 114 -3.19 -4.23 24.82
N ASP A 115 -3.72 -5.24 25.54
CA ASP A 115 -3.20 -6.61 25.43
C ASP A 115 -3.57 -7.28 24.10
N VAL A 116 -2.65 -8.08 23.57
CA VAL A 116 -2.95 -9.03 22.49
C VAL A 116 -3.33 -10.38 23.11
N VAL A 117 -4.54 -10.86 22.80
CA VAL A 117 -5.05 -12.16 23.23
C VAL A 117 -5.28 -13.08 22.03
N ASN A 118 -4.87 -14.34 22.14
CA ASN A 118 -5.17 -15.38 21.16
C ASN A 118 -6.41 -16.15 21.65
N ILE A 119 -7.48 -16.18 20.86
CA ILE A 119 -8.80 -16.70 21.26
C ILE A 119 -9.42 -17.66 20.24
N ASP A 120 -10.12 -18.65 20.77
CA ASP A 120 -11.07 -19.50 20.04
C ASP A 120 -12.49 -19.01 20.38
N TYR A 121 -13.34 -18.75 19.39
CA TYR A 121 -14.71 -18.28 19.63
C TYR A 121 -15.74 -18.86 18.65
N VAL A 122 -16.99 -18.97 19.12
CA VAL A 122 -18.13 -19.46 18.33
C VAL A 122 -19.32 -18.52 18.54
N GLY A 123 -19.62 -17.72 17.51
CA GLY A 123 -20.74 -16.79 17.48
C GLY A 123 -22.05 -17.50 17.14
N THR A 124 -23.09 -17.25 17.93
CA THR A 124 -24.44 -17.79 17.68
C THR A 124 -25.50 -16.70 17.73
N ILE A 125 -26.47 -16.77 16.82
CA ILE A 125 -27.63 -15.87 16.78
C ILE A 125 -28.86 -16.74 17.06
N GLY A 126 -29.58 -16.46 18.15
CA GLY A 126 -30.74 -17.27 18.57
C GLY A 126 -30.43 -18.71 18.98
N GLY A 127 -29.16 -19.10 19.05
CA GLY A 127 -28.69 -20.47 19.30
C GLY A 127 -28.27 -21.26 18.06
N GLU A 128 -28.31 -20.66 16.87
CA GLU A 128 -27.71 -21.21 15.65
C GLU A 128 -26.38 -20.49 15.36
N GLU A 129 -25.35 -21.23 14.93
CA GLU A 129 -24.07 -20.67 14.48
C GLU A 129 -24.26 -19.92 13.15
N PHE A 130 -23.55 -18.80 12.97
CA PHE A 130 -23.63 -17.99 11.74
C PHE A 130 -22.30 -17.93 10.98
N ASP A 131 -22.38 -17.79 9.66
CA ASP A 131 -21.20 -17.74 8.78
C ASP A 131 -20.36 -16.49 9.06
N GLY A 132 -19.04 -16.65 9.14
CA GLY A 132 -18.11 -15.63 9.63
C GLY A 132 -18.18 -15.35 11.15
N GLY A 133 -19.02 -16.05 11.91
CA GLY A 133 -19.20 -15.83 13.35
C GLY A 133 -18.22 -16.57 14.28
N SER A 134 -17.34 -17.41 13.75
CA SER A 134 -16.50 -18.33 14.54
C SER A 134 -15.07 -18.42 13.99
N ALA A 135 -14.08 -18.50 14.88
CA ALA A 135 -12.67 -18.73 14.52
C ALA A 135 -11.90 -19.48 15.61
N GLU A 136 -10.81 -20.15 15.22
CA GLU A 136 -9.83 -20.79 16.12
C GLU A 136 -8.49 -20.06 15.98
N GLY A 137 -7.79 -19.84 17.10
CA GLY A 137 -6.47 -19.22 17.15
C GLY A 137 -6.39 -17.78 16.64
N ALA A 138 -7.46 -17.00 16.79
CA ALA A 138 -7.53 -15.61 16.32
C ALA A 138 -6.83 -14.65 17.30
N ASP A 139 -5.88 -13.85 16.81
CA ASP A 139 -5.23 -12.79 17.59
C ASP A 139 -6.08 -11.50 17.58
N LEU A 140 -6.32 -10.95 18.77
CA LEU A 140 -7.14 -9.75 19.00
C LEU A 140 -6.41 -8.81 19.96
N THR A 141 -6.24 -7.54 19.56
CA THR A 141 -5.79 -6.47 20.46
C THR A 141 -7.00 -5.87 21.16
N ILE A 142 -7.03 -5.93 22.49
CA ILE A 142 -8.10 -5.33 23.29
C ILE A 142 -8.04 -3.80 23.20
N GLY A 143 -9.17 -3.16 22.91
CA GLY A 143 -9.29 -1.71 22.70
C GLY A 143 -9.17 -1.28 21.23
N SER A 144 -8.93 -2.23 20.32
CA SER A 144 -8.75 -1.94 18.88
C SER A 144 -10.05 -1.64 18.14
N GLN A 145 -11.21 -2.02 18.68
CA GLN A 145 -12.51 -1.94 17.98
C GLN A 145 -12.49 -2.68 16.64
N SER A 146 -11.77 -3.81 16.59
CA SER A 146 -11.71 -4.70 15.42
C SER A 146 -12.88 -5.68 15.38
N PHE A 147 -13.48 -5.94 16.55
CA PHE A 147 -14.66 -6.77 16.73
C PHE A 147 -15.92 -5.90 16.91
N VAL A 148 -17.07 -6.54 17.10
CA VAL A 148 -18.32 -5.83 17.42
C VAL A 148 -18.24 -5.13 18.78
N ASP A 149 -18.99 -4.05 18.94
CA ASP A 149 -19.08 -3.27 20.18
C ASP A 149 -19.38 -4.15 21.41
N ASP A 150 -18.95 -3.70 22.59
CA ASP A 150 -18.98 -4.42 23.88
C ASP A 150 -18.24 -5.78 23.95
N PHE A 151 -17.72 -6.34 22.83
CA PHE A 151 -17.02 -7.63 22.85
C PHE A 151 -15.67 -7.56 23.58
N GLU A 152 -14.84 -6.60 23.22
CA GLU A 152 -13.47 -6.46 23.73
C GLU A 152 -13.46 -6.09 25.22
N GLU A 153 -14.38 -5.22 25.66
CA GLU A 153 -14.52 -4.83 27.07
C GLU A 153 -14.88 -6.01 27.99
N GLN A 154 -15.71 -6.94 27.53
CA GLN A 154 -16.12 -8.12 28.30
C GLN A 154 -15.00 -9.15 28.51
N LEU A 155 -13.86 -9.02 27.82
CA LEU A 155 -12.67 -9.84 28.06
C LEU A 155 -11.73 -9.24 29.11
N ILE A 156 -11.86 -7.95 29.44
CA ILE A 156 -11.02 -7.27 30.43
C ILE A 156 -11.27 -7.85 31.83
N GLY A 157 -10.21 -8.10 32.59
CA GLY A 157 -10.28 -8.69 33.93
C GLY A 157 -10.38 -10.22 33.97
N HIS A 158 -10.62 -10.90 32.84
CA HIS A 158 -10.52 -12.35 32.71
C HIS A 158 -9.07 -12.84 32.56
N LYS A 159 -8.86 -14.16 32.67
CA LYS A 159 -7.51 -14.77 32.61
C LYS A 159 -7.34 -15.76 31.44
N PRO A 160 -6.12 -15.88 30.89
CA PRO A 160 -5.82 -16.86 29.84
C PRO A 160 -6.21 -18.29 30.24
N GLY A 161 -7.07 -18.92 29.45
CA GLY A 161 -7.59 -20.28 29.67
C GLY A 161 -8.91 -20.36 30.44
N GLU A 162 -9.52 -19.24 30.81
CA GLU A 162 -10.93 -19.18 31.24
C GLU A 162 -11.88 -19.23 30.03
N GLN A 163 -13.05 -19.85 30.19
CA GLN A 163 -14.12 -19.77 29.18
C GLN A 163 -15.09 -18.64 29.58
N VAL A 164 -15.13 -17.58 28.78
CA VAL A 164 -16.00 -16.42 28.97
C VAL A 164 -17.21 -16.55 28.06
N LYS A 165 -18.42 -16.31 28.58
CA LYS A 165 -19.60 -16.09 27.74
C LYS A 165 -19.82 -14.59 27.60
N VAL A 166 -19.52 -14.07 26.41
CA VAL A 166 -19.76 -12.68 26.02
C VAL A 166 -21.20 -12.57 25.46
N GLU A 167 -21.91 -11.48 25.77
CA GLU A 167 -23.20 -11.14 25.16
C GLU A 167 -23.12 -9.75 24.51
N VAL A 168 -23.40 -9.66 23.21
CA VAL A 168 -23.33 -8.46 22.36
C VAL A 168 -24.67 -8.24 21.65
N THR A 169 -24.96 -7.02 21.19
CA THR A 169 -26.29 -6.58 20.72
C THR A 169 -26.29 -5.98 19.33
#